data_AF-A0A357CSS6-F1
#
_entry.id   AF-A0A357CSS6-F1
#
_cell.length_a   1.000
_cell.length_b   1.000
_cell.length_c   1.000
_cell.angle_alpha   90.00
_cell.angle_beta   90.00
_cell.angle_gamma   90.00
#
_symmetry.space_group_name_H-M   'P 1'
#
loop_
_entity.id
_entity.type
_entity.pdbx_description
1 polymer ?
#
loop_
_entity_poly.entity_id
_entity_poly.type
_entity_poly.pdbx_seq_one_letter_code
_entity_poly.pdbx_strand_id
1 'polypeptide(L)'
;LFIIAEAFRRGWTIQRISGLNQWNPFFLEKIKTIVDFADKLKDQPFDLSTLKKAKRMGYADQDVARIWHTGEQEVYEFRLDSGLRPVFKTVDTCGGGLTATTPYFYSSYEKKDDGAVSARRKVVVLGSGPIRIGQGIEFDYCSVHAIKALRGAGVESIIINNNPETVSTDFDTSDRLYFEPLTLEDVCAVLEKEKPEGVIVQFGGQTAIGL
;
A
#
# COMPACT_ATOMS: atom_id res chain seq x y z
N LEU A 1 3.74 16.28 -10.46
CA LEU A 1 4.55 15.08 -10.16
C LEU A 1 5.11 14.41 -11.41
N PHE A 2 4.29 13.84 -12.30
CA PHE A 2 4.78 13.13 -13.49
C PHE A 2 5.71 13.96 -14.41
N ILE A 3 5.36 15.23 -14.64
CA ILE A 3 6.19 16.16 -15.43
C ILE A 3 7.55 16.41 -14.76
N ILE A 4 7.61 16.45 -13.42
CA ILE A 4 8.87 16.62 -12.68
C ILE A 4 9.76 15.38 -12.86
N ALA A 5 9.18 14.19 -12.72
CA ALA A 5 9.90 12.94 -12.96
C ALA A 5 10.45 12.87 -14.39
N GLU A 6 9.65 13.25 -15.38
CA GLU A 6 10.07 13.31 -16.78
C GLU A 6 11.16 14.37 -17.03
N ALA A 7 11.07 15.54 -16.38
CA ALA A 7 12.12 16.56 -16.47
C ALA A 7 13.47 16.02 -15.95
N PHE A 8 13.47 15.24 -14.86
CA PHE A 8 14.68 14.58 -14.38
C PHE A 8 15.22 13.54 -15.37
N ARG A 9 14.36 12.72 -16.00
CA ARG A 9 14.79 11.79 -17.07
C ARG A 9 15.44 12.51 -18.25
N ARG A 10 15.05 13.75 -18.51
CA ARG A 10 15.64 14.62 -19.55
C ARG A 10 16.85 15.42 -19.06
N GLY A 11 17.37 15.13 -17.87
CA GLY A 11 18.58 15.76 -17.33
C GLY A 11 18.37 17.17 -16.75
N TRP A 12 17.15 17.57 -16.41
CA TRP A 12 16.93 18.86 -15.75
C TRP A 12 17.46 18.85 -14.32
N THR A 13 18.02 19.98 -13.89
CA THR A 13 18.55 20.14 -12.53
C THR A 13 17.44 20.49 -11.53
N ILE A 14 17.69 20.19 -10.26
CA ILE A 14 16.79 20.56 -9.15
C ILE A 14 16.59 22.07 -9.09
N GLN A 15 17.65 22.85 -9.27
CA GLN A 15 17.60 24.32 -9.24
C GLN A 15 16.72 24.87 -10.34
N ARG A 16 16.79 24.28 -11.55
CA ARG A 16 15.92 24.68 -12.66
C ARG A 16 14.45 24.42 -12.36
N ILE A 17 14.11 23.22 -11.87
CA ILE A 17 12.72 22.86 -11.56
C ILE A 17 12.19 23.72 -10.41
N SER A 18 12.96 23.82 -9.32
CA SER A 18 12.61 24.63 -8.14
C SER A 18 12.39 26.10 -8.50
N GLY A 19 13.24 26.67 -9.36
CA GLY A 19 13.07 28.05 -9.83
C GLY A 19 11.78 28.29 -10.64
N LEU A 20 11.22 27.25 -11.28
CA LEU A 20 10.00 27.37 -12.11
C LEU A 20 8.71 27.19 -11.31
N ASN A 21 8.71 26.37 -10.28
CA ASN A 21 7.49 25.96 -9.57
C ASN A 21 7.54 26.14 -8.05
N GLN A 22 8.66 26.67 -7.53
CA GLN A 22 8.91 26.90 -6.10
C GLN A 22 8.84 25.63 -5.23
N TRP A 23 8.97 24.44 -5.84
CA TRP A 23 9.07 23.20 -5.07
C TRP A 23 10.34 23.21 -4.22
N ASN A 24 10.18 22.78 -2.97
CA ASN A 24 11.31 22.64 -2.05
C ASN A 24 12.34 21.64 -2.65
N PRO A 25 13.63 22.02 -2.77
CA PRO A 25 14.69 21.15 -3.26
C PRO A 25 14.77 19.79 -2.57
N PHE A 26 14.41 19.71 -1.28
CA PHE A 26 14.37 18.46 -0.53
C PHE A 26 13.45 17.41 -1.17
N PHE A 27 12.22 17.79 -1.55
CA PHE A 27 11.28 16.84 -2.19
C PHE A 27 11.70 16.51 -3.62
N LEU A 28 12.27 17.48 -4.32
CA LEU A 28 12.82 17.28 -5.66
C LEU A 28 13.97 16.26 -5.66
N GLU A 29 14.85 16.31 -4.65
CA GLU A 29 15.92 15.31 -4.45
C GLU A 29 15.35 13.90 -4.26
N LYS A 30 14.26 13.75 -3.50
CA LYS A 30 13.60 12.44 -3.31
C LYS A 30 13.03 11.89 -4.61
N ILE A 31 12.34 12.72 -5.38
CA ILE A 31 11.81 12.31 -6.70
C ILE A 31 12.95 11.97 -7.65
N LYS A 32 14.02 12.79 -7.67
CA LYS A 32 15.20 12.54 -8.49
C LYS A 32 15.87 11.22 -8.12
N THR A 33 16.01 10.92 -6.82
CA THR A 33 16.58 9.65 -6.33
C THR A 33 15.79 8.46 -6.87
N ILE A 34 14.45 8.54 -6.86
CA ILE A 34 13.59 7.50 -7.44
C ILE A 34 13.83 7.41 -8.95
N VAL A 35 13.82 8.52 -9.68
CA VAL A 35 14.02 8.52 -11.14
C VAL A 35 15.38 7.92 -11.52
N ASP A 36 16.47 8.35 -10.88
CA ASP A 36 17.83 7.89 -11.16
C ASP A 36 18.02 6.40 -10.82
N PHE A 37 17.32 5.90 -9.79
CA PHE A 37 17.41 4.50 -9.40
C PHE A 37 16.80 3.55 -10.45
N ALA A 38 15.90 4.05 -11.30
CA ALA A 38 15.29 3.24 -12.36
C ALA A 38 16.33 2.68 -13.34
N ASP A 39 17.39 3.44 -13.66
CA ASP A 39 18.46 2.97 -14.55
C ASP A 39 19.25 1.82 -13.91
N LYS A 40 19.59 1.96 -12.63
CA LYS A 40 20.24 0.87 -11.89
C LYS A 40 19.36 -0.37 -11.79
N LEU A 41 18.06 -0.17 -11.53
CA LEU A 41 17.10 -1.26 -11.46
C LEU A 41 17.03 -2.00 -12.81
N LYS A 42 16.98 -1.26 -13.92
CA LYS A 42 16.95 -1.79 -15.29
C LYS A 42 18.16 -2.68 -15.60
N ASP A 43 19.36 -2.28 -15.17
CA ASP A 43 20.60 -3.00 -15.48
C ASP A 43 20.80 -4.28 -14.63
N GLN A 44 19.96 -4.50 -13.62
CA GLN A 44 20.10 -5.61 -12.66
C GLN A 44 18.77 -6.37 -12.46
N PRO A 45 18.19 -6.97 -13.53
CA PRO A 45 16.98 -7.75 -13.41
C PRO A 45 17.19 -8.99 -12.55
N PHE A 46 16.19 -9.33 -11.73
CA PHE A 46 16.23 -10.48 -10.80
C PHE A 46 17.42 -10.45 -9.81
N ASP A 47 17.98 -9.28 -9.52
CA ASP A 47 18.91 -9.11 -8.40
C ASP A 47 18.13 -8.75 -7.11
N LEU A 48 18.18 -9.64 -6.11
CA LEU A 48 17.46 -9.47 -4.85
C LEU A 48 17.89 -8.18 -4.12
N SER A 49 19.17 -7.82 -4.18
CA SER A 49 19.67 -6.65 -3.45
C SER A 49 19.11 -5.34 -4.00
N THR A 50 18.94 -5.29 -5.33
CA THR A 50 18.42 -4.15 -6.08
C THR A 50 16.90 -4.11 -5.99
N LEU A 51 16.23 -5.26 -6.09
CA LEU A 51 14.79 -5.35 -5.85
C LEU A 51 14.42 -4.89 -4.45
N LYS A 52 15.15 -5.35 -3.42
CA LYS A 52 14.91 -4.91 -2.03
C LYS A 52 15.03 -3.40 -1.84
N LYS A 53 15.97 -2.76 -2.56
CA LYS A 53 16.09 -1.30 -2.56
C LYS A 53 14.93 -0.64 -3.31
N ALA A 54 14.53 -1.17 -4.46
CA ALA A 54 13.36 -0.71 -5.21
C ALA A 54 12.09 -0.76 -4.36
N LYS A 55 11.80 -1.90 -3.73
CA LYS A 55 10.61 -2.06 -2.87
C LYS A 55 10.61 -1.09 -1.69
N ARG A 56 11.77 -0.83 -1.07
CA ARG A 56 11.92 0.22 -0.02
C ARG A 56 11.71 1.64 -0.52
N MET A 57 11.92 1.88 -1.80
CA MET A 57 11.66 3.18 -2.45
C MET A 57 10.22 3.31 -2.94
N GLY A 58 9.39 2.26 -2.77
CA GLY A 58 7.98 2.27 -3.14
C GLY A 58 7.68 1.85 -4.58
N TYR A 59 8.61 1.14 -5.27
CA TYR A 59 8.31 0.58 -6.58
C TYR A 59 7.30 -0.57 -6.46
N ALA A 60 6.19 -0.48 -7.18
CA ALA A 60 5.24 -1.58 -7.34
C ALA A 60 5.85 -2.69 -8.23
N ASP A 61 5.41 -3.94 -8.05
CA ASP A 61 5.85 -5.08 -8.86
C ASP A 61 5.57 -4.83 -10.35
N GLN A 62 4.44 -4.19 -10.68
CA GLN A 62 4.10 -3.76 -12.04
C GLN A 62 5.14 -2.78 -12.63
N ASP A 63 5.65 -1.84 -11.84
CA ASP A 63 6.65 -0.87 -12.31
C ASP A 63 8.02 -1.52 -12.50
N VAL A 64 8.40 -2.43 -11.59
CA VAL A 64 9.61 -3.25 -11.73
C VAL A 64 9.52 -4.11 -12.99
N ALA A 65 8.38 -4.77 -13.22
CA ALA A 65 8.14 -5.60 -14.39
C ALA A 65 8.26 -4.81 -15.69
N ARG A 66 7.71 -3.58 -15.72
CA ARG A 66 7.86 -2.65 -16.86
C ARG A 66 9.32 -2.27 -17.11
N ILE A 67 10.10 -2.02 -16.06
CA ILE A 67 11.52 -1.64 -16.16
C ILE A 67 12.39 -2.82 -16.61
N TRP A 68 12.09 -4.03 -16.14
CA TRP A 68 12.81 -5.27 -16.50
C TRP A 68 12.31 -5.93 -17.80
N HIS A 69 11.23 -5.41 -18.40
CA HIS A 69 10.59 -5.98 -19.58
C HIS A 69 10.15 -7.46 -19.38
N THR A 70 9.54 -7.75 -18.23
CA THR A 70 9.04 -9.07 -17.82
C THR A 70 7.57 -8.99 -17.36
N GLY A 71 6.94 -10.12 -17.03
CA GLY A 71 5.61 -10.15 -16.44
C GLY A 71 5.59 -9.73 -14.96
N GLU A 72 4.51 -9.09 -14.52
CA GLU A 72 4.29 -8.73 -13.11
C GLU A 72 4.29 -9.97 -12.20
N GLN A 73 3.70 -11.07 -12.69
CA GLN A 73 3.69 -12.36 -11.98
C GLN A 73 5.10 -12.92 -11.75
N GLU A 74 6.02 -12.77 -12.71
CA GLU A 74 7.41 -13.24 -12.57
C GLU A 74 8.15 -12.44 -11.49
N VAL A 75 7.91 -11.12 -11.41
CA VAL A 75 8.48 -10.28 -10.35
C VAL A 75 7.91 -10.66 -8.99
N TYR A 76 6.60 -10.87 -8.91
CA TYR A 76 5.91 -11.29 -7.71
C TYR A 76 6.44 -12.64 -7.19
N GLU A 77 6.54 -13.65 -8.06
CA GLU A 77 7.08 -14.97 -7.72
C GLU A 77 8.53 -14.88 -7.25
N PHE A 78 9.39 -14.20 -8.01
CA PHE A 78 10.78 -13.99 -7.63
C PHE A 78 10.91 -13.30 -6.26
N ARG A 79 10.07 -12.30 -6.00
CA ARG A 79 10.02 -11.58 -4.72
C ARG A 79 9.62 -12.53 -3.59
N LEU A 80 8.59 -13.35 -3.77
CA LEU A 80 8.12 -14.29 -2.75
C LEU A 80 9.10 -15.44 -2.48
N ASP A 81 9.68 -16.03 -3.52
CA ASP A 81 10.66 -17.12 -3.44
C ASP A 81 11.95 -16.66 -2.75
N SER A 82 12.31 -15.40 -2.94
CA SER A 82 13.43 -14.75 -2.25
C SER A 82 13.11 -14.36 -0.80
N GLY A 83 11.90 -14.61 -0.31
CA GLY A 83 11.43 -14.23 1.02
C GLY A 83 11.27 -12.73 1.22
N LEU A 84 11.20 -11.94 0.14
CA LEU A 84 11.05 -10.49 0.19
C LEU A 84 9.56 -10.13 0.30
N ARG A 85 9.02 -10.14 1.52
CA ARG A 85 7.65 -9.71 1.81
C ARG A 85 7.64 -8.35 2.50
N PRO A 86 6.61 -7.53 2.32
CA PRO A 86 6.42 -6.38 3.19
C PRO A 86 6.15 -6.86 4.62
N VAL A 87 6.53 -6.05 5.60
CA VAL A 87 6.12 -6.17 6.99
C VAL A 87 5.08 -5.11 7.28
N PHE A 88 4.18 -5.36 8.22
CA PHE A 88 3.18 -4.38 8.64
C PHE A 88 3.56 -3.76 9.98
N LYS A 89 3.61 -2.44 10.00
CA LYS A 89 3.95 -1.62 11.16
C LYS A 89 2.67 -1.01 11.73
N THR A 90 2.62 -0.82 13.03
CA THR A 90 1.50 -0.14 13.68
C THR A 90 1.70 1.37 13.64
N VAL A 91 0.62 2.11 13.40
CA VAL A 91 0.62 3.56 13.65
C VAL A 91 0.55 3.78 15.16
N ASP A 92 1.64 4.31 15.72
CA ASP A 92 1.68 4.80 17.08
C ASP A 92 1.77 6.32 17.10
N THR A 93 1.20 6.95 18.12
CA THR A 93 1.28 8.40 18.31
C THR A 93 2.53 8.81 19.09
N CYS A 94 3.43 7.86 19.40
CA CYS A 94 4.51 8.03 20.37
C CYS A 94 5.92 7.69 19.83
N GLY A 95 6.06 7.39 18.54
CA GLY A 95 7.35 7.06 17.91
C GLY A 95 8.04 5.84 18.51
N GLY A 96 7.28 4.82 18.91
CA GLY A 96 7.80 3.59 19.52
C GLY A 96 8.07 3.66 21.04
N GLY A 97 7.77 4.79 21.69
CA GLY A 97 7.98 4.96 23.14
C GLY A 97 6.99 4.20 24.03
N LEU A 98 5.83 3.80 23.48
CA LEU A 98 4.80 3.01 24.15
C LEU A 98 4.30 1.93 23.20
N THR A 99 3.90 0.78 23.73
CA THR A 99 3.33 -0.30 22.92
C THR A 99 1.95 0.14 22.43
N ALA A 100 1.83 0.47 21.14
CA ALA A 100 0.54 0.76 20.54
C ALA A 100 -0.34 -0.48 20.56
N THR A 101 -1.53 -0.34 21.14
CA THR A 101 -2.58 -1.36 21.15
C THR A 101 -3.56 -1.18 20.00
N THR A 102 -3.45 -0.07 19.26
CA THR A 102 -4.37 0.27 18.17
C THR A 102 -4.11 -0.62 16.95
N PRO A 103 -5.12 -1.30 16.41
CA PRO A 103 -4.96 -2.22 15.29
C PRO A 103 -4.97 -1.48 13.94
N TYR A 104 -4.14 -0.45 13.83
CA TYR A 104 -3.98 0.41 12.65
C TYR A 104 -2.59 0.15 12.04
N PHE A 105 -2.58 -0.45 10.85
CA PHE A 105 -1.39 -0.93 10.17
C PHE A 105 -1.12 -0.25 8.83
N TYR A 106 0.15 -0.18 8.45
CA TYR A 106 0.63 0.12 7.11
C TYR A 106 1.84 -0.77 6.75
N SER A 107 2.07 -1.01 5.47
CA SER A 107 3.12 -1.87 4.95
C SER A 107 4.43 -1.11 4.76
N SER A 108 5.54 -1.82 4.93
CA SER A 108 6.88 -1.31 4.67
C SER A 108 7.86 -2.46 4.42
N TYR A 109 8.93 -2.22 3.67
CA TYR A 109 10.00 -3.21 3.44
C TYR A 109 11.12 -3.12 4.49
N GLU A 110 10.70 -3.00 5.74
CA GLU A 110 11.54 -3.00 6.95
C GLU A 110 11.83 -4.41 7.47
N LYS A 111 12.45 -4.52 8.65
CA LYS A 111 12.89 -5.82 9.20
C LYS A 111 11.86 -6.51 10.09
N LYS A 112 11.04 -5.76 10.82
CA LYS A 112 10.18 -6.30 11.88
C LYS A 112 8.73 -5.95 11.60
N ASP A 113 7.90 -6.98 11.65
CA ASP A 113 6.45 -6.86 11.67
C ASP A 113 5.95 -6.65 13.10
N ASP A 114 5.03 -5.70 13.27
CA ASP A 114 4.47 -5.33 14.58
C ASP A 114 3.07 -5.90 14.83
N GLY A 115 2.40 -6.42 13.80
CA GLY A 115 1.02 -6.87 13.86
C GLY A 115 0.90 -8.38 14.05
N ALA A 116 0.75 -8.82 15.30
CA ALA A 116 0.35 -10.20 15.59
C ALA A 116 -1.00 -10.52 14.93
N VAL A 117 -1.09 -11.73 14.38
CA VAL A 117 -2.28 -12.21 13.66
C VAL A 117 -3.13 -13.05 14.62
N SER A 118 -4.41 -12.72 14.70
CA SER A 118 -5.40 -13.46 15.51
C SER A 118 -5.74 -14.81 14.86
N ALA A 119 -6.10 -15.81 15.69
CA ALA A 119 -6.60 -17.11 15.24
C ALA A 119 -8.13 -17.15 15.07
N ARG A 120 -8.84 -16.04 15.34
CA ARG A 120 -10.30 -15.96 15.17
C ARG A 120 -10.67 -16.05 13.69
N ARG A 121 -11.89 -16.54 13.43
CA ARG A 121 -12.51 -16.44 12.11
C ARG A 121 -12.59 -14.99 11.70
N LYS A 122 -12.11 -14.68 10.50
CA LYS A 122 -11.96 -13.31 10.04
C LYS A 122 -12.31 -13.17 8.57
N VAL A 123 -12.86 -12.02 8.22
CA VAL A 123 -13.26 -11.66 6.86
C VAL A 123 -12.69 -10.29 6.54
N VAL A 124 -12.13 -10.15 5.35
CA VAL A 124 -11.65 -8.87 4.82
C VAL A 124 -12.79 -8.16 4.10
N VAL A 125 -12.92 -6.86 4.32
CA VAL A 125 -13.76 -5.94 3.56
C VAL A 125 -12.83 -4.99 2.82
N LEU A 126 -12.95 -4.91 1.49
CA LEU A 126 -12.22 -3.92 0.71
C LEU A 126 -13.02 -2.61 0.69
N GLY A 127 -12.37 -1.52 1.08
CA GLY A 127 -12.94 -0.19 1.03
C GLY A 127 -13.02 0.37 -0.39
N SER A 128 -13.44 1.62 -0.51
CA SER A 128 -13.64 2.27 -1.81
C SER A 128 -12.42 3.05 -2.31
N GLY A 129 -11.43 3.32 -1.48
CA GLY A 129 -10.34 4.22 -1.82
C GLY A 129 -10.82 5.68 -2.00
N PRO A 130 -10.03 6.52 -2.69
CA PRO A 130 -10.34 7.95 -2.79
C PRO A 130 -11.68 8.24 -3.46
N ILE A 131 -12.44 9.18 -2.91
CA ILE A 131 -13.73 9.63 -3.44
C ILE A 131 -13.56 10.25 -4.83
N ARG A 132 -14.46 9.87 -5.76
CA ARG A 132 -14.54 10.41 -7.13
C ARG A 132 -16.00 10.53 -7.55
N ILE A 133 -16.28 11.30 -8.60
CA ILE A 133 -17.63 11.36 -9.20
C ILE A 133 -18.06 9.95 -9.60
N GLY A 134 -19.20 9.48 -9.08
CA GLY A 134 -19.71 8.13 -9.29
C GLY A 134 -19.20 7.06 -8.31
N GLN A 135 -18.29 7.43 -7.41
CA GLN A 135 -17.80 6.57 -6.31
C GLN A 135 -17.63 7.40 -5.04
N GLY A 136 -18.74 7.65 -4.35
CA GLY A 136 -18.80 8.52 -3.19
C GLY A 136 -18.84 7.79 -1.84
N ILE A 137 -19.31 8.53 -0.83
CA ILE A 137 -19.40 8.09 0.56
C ILE A 137 -20.40 6.95 0.78
N GLU A 138 -21.31 6.72 -0.17
CA GLU A 138 -22.26 5.62 -0.13
C GLU A 138 -21.57 4.25 -0.05
N PHE A 139 -20.40 4.09 -0.67
CA PHE A 139 -19.61 2.85 -0.60
C PHE A 139 -18.88 2.71 0.74
N ASP A 140 -18.48 3.83 1.34
CA ASP A 140 -17.95 3.83 2.70
C ASP A 140 -19.02 3.39 3.72
N TYR A 141 -20.24 3.92 3.57
CA TYR A 141 -21.39 3.53 4.37
C TYR A 141 -21.66 2.01 4.29
N CYS A 142 -21.67 1.44 3.08
CA CYS A 142 -21.84 -0.01 2.88
C CYS A 142 -20.73 -0.81 3.58
N SER A 143 -19.47 -0.37 3.46
CA SER A 143 -18.32 -1.02 4.09
C SER A 143 -18.41 -1.00 5.61
N VAL A 144 -18.77 0.15 6.21
CA VAL A 144 -19.00 0.30 7.65
C VAL A 144 -20.13 -0.63 8.14
N HIS A 145 -21.22 -0.73 7.39
CA HIS A 145 -22.34 -1.60 7.76
C HIS A 145 -21.99 -3.09 7.66
N ALA A 146 -21.19 -3.48 6.67
CA ALA A 146 -20.67 -4.85 6.57
C ALA A 146 -19.79 -5.21 7.78
N ILE A 147 -18.89 -4.31 8.18
CA ILE A 147 -18.04 -4.48 9.36
C ILE A 147 -18.89 -4.65 10.63
N LYS A 148 -19.89 -3.80 10.83
CA LYS A 148 -20.83 -3.91 11.97
C LYS A 148 -21.57 -5.24 11.97
N ALA A 149 -22.01 -5.73 10.81
CA ALA A 149 -22.70 -7.01 10.69
C ALA A 149 -21.77 -8.19 11.02
N LEU A 150 -20.52 -8.18 10.52
CA LEU A 150 -19.51 -9.19 10.83
C LEU A 150 -19.21 -9.23 12.34
N ARG A 151 -19.03 -8.05 12.96
CA ARG A 151 -18.83 -7.92 14.40
C ARG A 151 -20.02 -8.49 15.19
N GLY A 152 -21.26 -8.20 14.77
CA GLY A 152 -22.47 -8.77 15.37
C GLY A 152 -22.59 -10.30 15.22
N ALA A 153 -21.98 -10.87 14.18
CA ALA A 153 -21.88 -12.32 13.97
C ALA A 153 -20.67 -12.96 14.68
N GLY A 154 -19.88 -12.19 15.45
CA GLY A 154 -18.69 -12.67 16.15
C GLY A 154 -17.47 -12.92 15.25
N VAL A 155 -17.52 -12.49 13.98
CA VAL A 155 -16.44 -12.61 13.01
C VAL A 155 -15.53 -11.40 13.10
N GLU A 156 -14.22 -11.63 13.14
CA GLU A 156 -13.23 -10.55 13.14
C GLU A 156 -13.23 -9.84 11.78
N SER A 157 -13.32 -8.52 11.82
CA SER A 157 -13.43 -7.67 10.64
C SER A 157 -12.09 -7.02 10.34
N ILE A 158 -11.60 -7.22 9.11
CA ILE A 158 -10.41 -6.54 8.60
C ILE A 158 -10.85 -5.59 7.47
N ILE A 159 -10.47 -4.33 7.55
CA ILE A 159 -10.72 -3.35 6.48
C ILE A 159 -9.40 -2.97 5.82
N ILE A 160 -9.39 -2.97 4.49
CA ILE A 160 -8.28 -2.44 3.68
C ILE A 160 -8.81 -1.23 2.93
N ASN A 161 -8.28 -0.04 3.20
CA ASN A 161 -8.71 1.20 2.53
C ASN A 161 -7.62 2.28 2.68
N ASN A 162 -7.51 3.21 1.72
CA ASN A 162 -6.52 4.29 1.73
C ASN A 162 -7.13 5.69 1.66
N ASN A 163 -8.43 5.83 1.95
CA ASN A 163 -9.09 7.12 1.95
C ASN A 163 -9.07 7.74 3.36
N PRO A 164 -8.33 8.83 3.61
CA PRO A 164 -8.25 9.42 4.95
C PRO A 164 -9.55 10.14 5.39
N GLU A 165 -10.51 10.35 4.48
CA GLU A 165 -11.75 11.10 4.76
C GLU A 165 -12.91 10.21 5.23
N THR A 166 -12.70 8.89 5.34
CA THR A 166 -13.77 7.91 5.54
C THR A 166 -13.91 7.40 6.97
N VAL A 167 -15.11 6.94 7.34
CA VAL A 167 -15.38 6.30 8.63
C VAL A 167 -14.85 4.87 8.66
N SER A 168 -14.77 4.18 7.50
CA SER A 168 -14.15 2.85 7.43
C SER A 168 -12.66 2.84 7.79
N THR A 169 -11.98 3.98 7.66
CA THR A 169 -10.58 4.17 8.07
C THR A 169 -10.40 4.70 9.49
N ASP A 170 -11.48 4.76 10.26
CA ASP A 170 -11.38 4.89 11.72
C ASP A 170 -11.00 3.53 12.32
N PHE A 171 -9.95 3.50 13.13
CA PHE A 171 -9.45 2.26 13.73
C PHE A 171 -10.44 1.65 14.73
N ASP A 172 -11.42 2.41 15.24
CA ASP A 172 -12.48 1.90 16.12
C ASP A 172 -13.60 1.17 15.35
N THR A 173 -13.68 1.39 14.03
CA THR A 173 -14.73 0.81 13.18
C THR A 173 -14.58 -0.70 13.00
N SER A 174 -13.35 -1.20 12.83
CA SER A 174 -13.04 -2.60 12.55
C SER A 174 -12.18 -3.23 13.65
N ASP A 175 -11.98 -4.54 13.62
CA ASP A 175 -11.01 -5.18 14.53
C ASP A 175 -9.57 -4.91 14.06
N ARG A 176 -9.35 -4.71 12.75
CA ARG A 176 -8.05 -4.39 12.14
C ARG A 176 -8.20 -3.51 10.90
N LEU A 177 -7.48 -2.40 10.88
CA LEU A 177 -7.40 -1.47 9.76
C LEU A 177 -6.02 -1.57 9.10
N TYR A 178 -6.01 -1.86 7.80
CA TYR A 178 -4.85 -1.75 6.94
C TYR A 178 -5.02 -0.53 6.03
N PHE A 179 -4.22 0.50 6.25
CA PHE A 179 -4.24 1.69 5.42
C PHE A 179 -3.29 1.51 4.24
N GLU A 180 -3.73 0.66 3.31
CA GLU A 180 -2.96 0.22 2.15
C GLU A 180 -3.61 0.67 0.86
N PRO A 181 -2.83 0.92 -0.22
CA PRO A 181 -3.39 1.10 -1.54
C PRO A 181 -4.25 -0.11 -1.92
N LEU A 182 -5.35 0.15 -2.62
CA LEU A 182 -6.22 -0.91 -3.16
C LEU A 182 -5.66 -1.39 -4.51
N THR A 183 -4.49 -2.01 -4.47
CA THR A 183 -3.88 -2.72 -5.60
C THR A 183 -3.85 -4.22 -5.31
N LEU A 184 -3.71 -5.04 -6.36
CA LEU A 184 -3.61 -6.49 -6.19
C LEU A 184 -2.39 -6.86 -5.34
N GLU A 185 -1.25 -6.22 -5.55
CA GLU A 185 -0.02 -6.46 -4.78
C GLU A 185 -0.24 -6.24 -3.28
N ASP A 186 -0.78 -5.06 -2.92
CA ASP A 186 -0.92 -4.63 -1.52
C ASP A 186 -2.02 -5.42 -0.80
N VAL A 187 -3.15 -5.67 -1.48
CA VAL A 187 -4.24 -6.49 -0.93
C VAL A 187 -3.76 -7.93 -0.73
N CYS A 188 -3.08 -8.54 -1.71
CA CYS A 188 -2.52 -9.89 -1.56
C CYS A 188 -1.54 -9.98 -0.39
N ALA A 189 -0.70 -8.97 -0.17
CA ALA A 189 0.22 -8.95 0.97
C ALA A 189 -0.53 -9.01 2.32
N VAL A 190 -1.67 -8.33 2.45
CA VAL A 190 -2.52 -8.41 3.64
C VAL A 190 -3.18 -9.79 3.74
N LEU A 191 -3.73 -10.32 2.65
CA LEU A 191 -4.40 -11.63 2.61
C LEU A 191 -3.45 -12.78 2.97
N GLU A 192 -2.22 -12.76 2.46
CA GLU A 192 -1.18 -13.74 2.77
C GLU A 192 -0.83 -13.77 4.26
N LYS A 193 -0.79 -12.59 4.88
CA LYS A 193 -0.53 -12.44 6.32
C LYS A 193 -1.71 -12.91 7.16
N GLU A 194 -2.90 -12.39 6.87
CA GLU A 194 -4.08 -12.57 7.73
C GLU A 194 -4.76 -13.91 7.52
N LYS A 195 -4.67 -14.49 6.31
CA LYS A 195 -5.32 -15.73 5.89
C LYS A 195 -6.83 -15.75 6.23
N PRO A 196 -7.60 -14.76 5.73
CA PRO A 196 -9.03 -14.68 6.05
C PRO A 196 -9.83 -15.82 5.41
N GLU A 197 -11.01 -16.09 5.97
CA GLU A 197 -11.95 -17.08 5.44
C GLU A 197 -12.60 -16.61 4.14
N GLY A 198 -12.72 -15.30 3.96
CA GLY A 198 -13.28 -14.69 2.76
C GLY A 198 -12.96 -13.21 2.65
N VAL A 199 -13.22 -12.69 1.45
CA VAL A 199 -13.02 -11.27 1.09
C VAL A 199 -14.32 -10.75 0.49
N ILE A 200 -14.81 -9.63 1.03
CA ILE A 200 -15.98 -8.90 0.54
C ILE A 200 -15.48 -7.76 -0.32
N VAL A 201 -15.79 -7.83 -1.62
CA VAL A 201 -15.34 -6.88 -2.65
C VAL A 201 -16.48 -5.99 -3.18
N GLN A 202 -17.72 -6.36 -2.89
CA GLN A 202 -18.91 -5.77 -3.52
C GLN A 202 -19.28 -4.38 -2.94
N PHE A 203 -18.80 -4.05 -1.74
CA PHE A 203 -19.18 -2.82 -1.04
C PHE A 203 -18.24 -1.65 -1.27
N GLY A 204 -17.02 -1.89 -1.76
CA GLY A 204 -16.03 -0.85 -2.09
C GLY A 204 -16.23 -0.19 -3.46
N GLY A 205 -17.31 -0.49 -4.18
CA GLY A 205 -17.56 0.07 -5.51
C GLY A 205 -16.56 -0.43 -6.56
N GLN A 206 -16.30 0.38 -7.60
CA GLN A 206 -15.53 -0.08 -8.77
C GLN A 206 -14.08 -0.41 -8.43
N THR A 207 -13.45 0.31 -7.49
CA THR A 207 -12.07 0.00 -7.07
C THR A 207 -11.97 -1.43 -6.53
N ALA A 208 -12.84 -1.82 -5.61
CA ALA A 208 -12.78 -3.16 -5.00
C ALA A 208 -13.24 -4.26 -5.96
N ILE A 209 -14.22 -3.99 -6.83
CA ILE A 209 -14.74 -4.95 -7.80
C ILE A 209 -13.74 -5.24 -8.93
N GLY A 210 -12.91 -4.25 -9.28
CA GLY A 210 -11.94 -4.38 -10.37
C GLY A 210 -10.63 -5.10 -9.99
N LEU A 211 -10.47 -5.50 -8.74
CA LEU A 211 -9.30 -6.22 -8.22
C LEU A 211 -9.40 -7.73 -8.40
#